data_AF-A0A6J6K5C2-F1
#
_entry.id   AF-A0A6J6K5C2-F1
#
_cell.length_a   1.000
_cell.length_b   1.000
_cell.length_c   1.000
_cell.angle_alpha   90.00
_cell.angle_beta   90.00
_cell.angle_gamma   90.00
#
_symmetry.space_group_name_H-M   'P 1'
#
loop_
_entity.id
_entity.type
_entity.pdbx_description
1 polymer ?
#
loop_
_entity_poly.entity_id
_entity_poly.type
_entity_poly.pdbx_seq_one_letter_code
_entity_poly.pdbx_strand_id
1 'polypeptide(L)' 'MGGVDGLVQLPGVAQTTAGKNRAVIAVDDSLLLSFGPRTPMLITELAQSVERVLNQ' A
#
# COMPACT_ATOMS: atom_id res chain seq x y z
N MET A 1 -14.34 2.71 10.87
CA MET A 1 -13.60 3.54 9.89
C MET A 1 -13.31 2.64 8.70
N GLY A 2 -13.82 2.93 7.50
CA GLY A 2 -14.03 1.97 6.40
C GLY A 2 -12.84 1.17 5.83
N GLY A 3 -11.63 1.22 6.39
CA GLY A 3 -10.50 0.39 5.97
C GLY A 3 -10.20 0.49 4.47
N VAL A 4 -9.72 -0.60 3.87
CA VAL A 4 -9.47 -0.69 2.42
C VAL A 4 -10.75 -0.47 1.62
N ASP A 5 -11.90 -0.99 2.08
CA ASP A 5 -13.17 -0.87 1.36
C ASP A 5 -13.65 0.57 1.23
N GLY A 6 -13.53 1.35 2.30
CA GLY A 6 -13.84 2.77 2.31
C GLY A 6 -12.87 3.56 1.43
N LEU A 7 -11.58 3.19 1.43
CA LEU A 7 -10.56 3.84 0.61
C LEU A 7 -10.82 3.67 -0.88
N VAL A 8 -11.10 2.43 -1.33
CA VAL A 8 -11.29 2.15 -2.77
C VAL A 8 -12.62 2.66 -3.31
N GLN A 9 -13.57 3.02 -2.44
CA GLN A 9 -14.85 3.63 -2.82
C GLN A 9 -14.77 5.16 -2.95
N LEU A 10 -13.68 5.80 -2.52
CA LEU A 10 -13.55 7.25 -2.62
C LEU A 10 -13.59 7.73 -4.07
N PRO A 11 -14.35 8.80 -4.38
CA PRO A 11 -14.25 9.47 -5.67
C PRO A 11 -12.81 9.91 -5.96
N GLY A 12 -12.37 9.70 -7.20
CA GLY A 12 -10.97 9.82 -7.61
C GLY A 12 -10.22 8.49 -7.50
N VAL A 13 -10.28 7.81 -6.34
CA VAL A 13 -9.58 6.54 -6.10
C VAL A 13 -10.21 5.41 -6.90
N ALA A 14 -11.54 5.26 -6.82
CA ALA A 14 -12.31 4.21 -7.47
C ALA A 14 -12.13 4.15 -8.99
N GLN A 15 -11.75 5.27 -9.60
CA GLN A 15 -11.58 5.40 -11.05
C GLN A 15 -10.18 5.00 -11.52
N THR A 16 -9.18 5.02 -10.63
CA THR A 16 -7.80 4.62 -10.95
C THR A 16 -7.69 3.12 -11.21
N THR A 17 -6.65 2.71 -11.94
CA THR A 17 -6.31 1.28 -12.09
C THR A 17 -6.05 0.62 -10.73
N ALA A 18 -5.37 1.33 -9.82
CA ALA A 18 -5.11 0.82 -8.48
C ALA A 18 -6.40 0.59 -7.67
N GLY A 19 -7.35 1.54 -7.70
CA GLY A 19 -8.64 1.40 -7.02
C GLY A 19 -9.49 0.25 -7.56
N LYS A 20 -9.55 0.10 -8.90
CA LYS A 20 -10.27 -0.99 -9.56
C LYS A 20 -9.70 -2.37 -9.22
N ASN A 21 -8.37 -2.48 -9.14
CA ASN A 21 -7.68 -3.72 -8.79
C ASN A 21 -7.55 -3.92 -7.28
N ARG A 22 -8.09 -3.00 -6.47
CA ARG A 22 -7.92 -2.98 -4.99
C ARG A 22 -6.46 -3.11 -4.57
N ALA A 23 -5.57 -2.50 -5.35
CA ALA A 23 -4.13 -2.49 -5.18
C ALA A 23 -3.74 -1.57 -4.01
N VAL A 24 -3.82 -2.08 -2.79
CA VAL A 24 -3.54 -1.32 -1.55
C VAL A 24 -2.51 -2.07 -0.72
N ILE A 25 -1.44 -1.37 -0.35
CA ILE A 25 -0.39 -1.87 0.56
C ILE A 25 -0.48 -1.02 1.84
N ALA A 26 -0.84 -1.65 2.95
CA ALA A 26 -0.82 -1.02 4.26
C ALA A 26 0.54 -1.26 4.92
N VAL A 27 1.16 -0.19 5.42
CA VAL A 27 2.45 -0.23 6.13
C VAL A 27 2.31 0.58 7.41
N ASP A 28 2.97 0.13 8.48
CA ASP A 28 3.11 0.90 9.72
C ASP A 28 3.82 2.24 9.44
N ASP A 29 3.20 3.36 9.85
CA ASP A 29 3.68 4.71 9.56
C ASP A 29 4.98 5.06 10.30
N SER A 30 5.13 4.57 11.54
CA SER A 30 6.33 4.70 12.34
C SER A 30 7.52 3.99 11.69
N LEU A 31 7.26 2.92 10.94
CA LEU A 31 8.29 2.26 10.13
C LEU A 31 8.51 3.00 8.81
N LEU A 32 7.44 3.32 8.06
CA LEU A 32 7.52 3.91 6.71
C LEU A 32 8.18 5.28 6.69
N LEU A 33 7.91 6.11 7.71
CA LEU A 33 8.31 7.52 7.72
C LEU A 33 9.50 7.82 8.64
N SER A 34 10.05 6.83 9.34
CA SER A 34 11.16 7.04 10.29
C SER A 34 12.54 7.11 9.66
N PHE A 35 12.74 6.54 8.46
CA PHE A 35 14.03 6.46 7.77
C PHE A 35 15.21 6.01 8.68
N GLY A 36 14.91 5.11 9.63
CA GLY A 36 15.86 4.66 10.64
C GLY A 36 16.62 3.38 10.24
N PRO A 37 17.25 2.69 11.21
CA PRO A 37 18.05 1.47 10.95
C PRO A 37 17.25 0.31 10.35
N ARG A 38 15.91 0.37 10.40
CA ARG A 38 15.01 -0.63 9.80
C ARG A 38 14.67 -0.34 8.33
N THR A 39 15.15 0.76 7.75
CA THR A 39 14.89 1.14 6.35
C THR A 39 15.29 0.04 5.34
N PRO A 40 16.44 -0.64 5.44
CA PRO A 40 16.80 -1.68 4.48
C PRO A 40 15.81 -2.85 4.47
N MET A 41 15.36 -3.28 5.65
CA MET A 41 14.35 -4.34 5.80
C MET A 41 13.02 -3.91 5.20
N LEU A 42 12.57 -2.70 5.52
CA LEU A 42 11.32 -2.14 4.99
C LEU A 42 11.32 -2.07 3.46
N ILE A 43 12.44 -1.66 2.84
CA ILE A 43 12.53 -1.59 1.37
C ILE A 43 12.31 -2.97 0.75
N THR A 44 12.92 -4.01 1.30
CA THR A 44 12.73 -5.39 0.83
C THR A 44 11.28 -5.84 0.98
N GLU A 45 10.66 -5.62 2.14
CA GLU A 45 9.26 -6.00 2.40
C GLU A 45 8.27 -5.24 1.52
N LEU A 46 8.52 -3.94 1.28
CA LEU A 46 7.69 -3.11 0.43
C LEU A 46 7.79 -3.54 -1.03
N ALA A 47 9.00 -3.82 -1.53
CA ALA A 47 9.21 -4.32 -2.89
C ALA A 47 8.45 -5.64 -3.14
N GLN A 48 8.55 -6.59 -2.22
CA GLN A 48 7.79 -7.85 -2.30
C GLN A 48 6.27 -7.63 -2.29
N SER A 49 5.80 -6.63 -1.54
CA SER A 49 4.38 -6.29 -1.48
C SER A 49 3.89 -5.64 -2.77
N VAL A 50 4.70 -4.81 -3.41
CA VAL A 50 4.43 -4.25 -4.74
C VAL A 50 4.34 -5.36 -5.78
N GLU A 51 5.31 -6.28 -5.82
CA GLU A 51 5.28 -7.42 -6.74
C GLU A 51 4.03 -8.28 -6.55
N ARG A 52 3.65 -8.55 -5.29
CA ARG A 52 2.44 -9.32 -4.98
C ARG A 52 1.19 -8.64 -5.54
N VAL A 53 1.07 -7.33 -5.42
CA VAL A 53 -0.10 -6.57 -5.87
C VAL A 53 -0.13 -6.42 -7.40
N LEU A 54 1.03 -6.35 -8.07
CA LEU A 54 1.09 -6.25 -9.53
C LEU A 54 0.83 -7.59 -10.24
N ASN A 55 1.07 -8.71 -9.58
CA ASN A 55 0.94 -10.06 -10.14
C ASN A 55 -0.39 -10.76 -9.74
N GLN A 56 -1.32 -10.04 -9.12
CA GLN A 56 -2.69 -10.48 -8.81
C GLN A 56 -3.65 -10.13 -9.94
#